data_AF-A0A382JWM4-F1
#
_entry.id   AF-A0A382JWM4-F1
#
_cell.length_a   1.000
_cell.length_b   1.000
_cell.length_c   1.000
_cell.angle_alpha   90.00
_cell.angle_beta   90.00
_cell.angle_gamma   90.00
#
_symmetry.space_group_name_H-M   'P 1'
#
loop_
_entity.id
_entity.type
_entity.pdbx_description
1 polymer ?
#
loop_
_entity_poly.entity_id
_entity_poly.type
_entity_poly.pdbx_seq_one_letter_code
_entity_poly.pdbx_strand_id
1 'polypeptide(L)' 'LAFSDFVGNLAPSTRELFHFPPIGHPYYTEKTLRDLEIRYPGWDANDEYRAAIAANGNTQL' A
#
# COMPACT_ATOMS: atom_id res chain seq x y z
N LEU A 1 -2.88 16.71 5.96
CA LEU A 1 -1.55 16.54 6.59
C LEU A 1 -1.69 15.54 7.73
N ALA A 2 -2.22 15.88 8.91
CA ALA A 2 -2.32 14.92 10.04
C ALA A 2 -3.00 13.56 9.73
N PHE A 3 -4.13 13.56 9.00
CA PHE A 3 -4.84 12.30 8.70
C PHE A 3 -4.11 11.43 7.67
N SER A 4 -3.48 12.03 6.67
CA SER A 4 -2.71 11.30 5.67
C SER A 4 -1.51 10.59 6.27
N ASP A 5 -0.77 11.31 7.12
CA ASP A 5 0.41 10.77 7.80
C ASP A 5 -0.01 9.68 8.81
N PHE A 6 -1.15 9.85 9.47
CA PHE A 6 -1.73 8.82 10.32
C PHE A 6 -2.02 7.53 9.55
N VAL A 7 -2.75 7.61 8.42
CA VAL A 7 -3.08 6.43 7.60
C VAL A 7 -1.83 5.77 7.01
N GLY A 8 -0.85 6.57 6.56
CA GLY A 8 0.42 6.08 6.01
C GLY A 8 1.24 5.27 7.02
N ASN A 9 1.12 5.55 8.32
CA ASN A 9 1.86 4.81 9.35
C ASN A 9 1.09 3.62 9.97
N LEU A 10 -0.14 3.35 9.53
CA LEU A 10 -0.89 2.16 9.97
C LEU A 10 -0.32 0.89 9.36
N ALA A 11 -0.43 -0.23 10.09
CA ALA A 11 -0.18 -1.55 9.52
C ALA A 11 -1.15 -1.84 8.35
N PRO A 12 -0.75 -2.61 7.33
CA PRO A 12 -1.58 -2.90 6.16
C PRO A 12 -2.99 -3.40 6.51
N SER A 13 -3.10 -4.31 7.47
CA SER A 13 -4.39 -4.88 7.92
C SER A 13 -5.31 -3.83 8.57
N THR A 14 -4.75 -2.81 9.22
CA THR A 14 -5.54 -1.73 9.84
C THR A 14 -6.06 -0.76 8.79
N ARG A 15 -5.38 -0.62 7.65
CA ARG A 15 -5.84 0.22 6.52
C ARG A 15 -7.09 -0.35 5.85
N GLU A 16 -7.37 -1.65 5.99
CA GLU A 16 -8.61 -2.26 5.49
C GLU A 16 -9.86 -1.67 6.13
N LEU A 17 -9.77 -1.20 7.38
CA LEU A 17 -10.87 -0.48 8.06
C LEU A 17 -11.18 0.87 7.39
N PHE A 18 -10.24 1.40 6.61
CA PHE A 18 -10.39 2.60 5.79
C PHE A 18 -10.69 2.25 4.32
N HIS A 19 -11.22 1.05 4.07
CA HIS A 19 -11.66 0.54 2.78
C HIS A 19 -10.54 0.34 1.75
N PHE A 20 -9.29 0.27 2.21
CA PHE A 20 -8.20 -0.16 1.34
C PHE A 20 -8.22 -1.69 1.17
N PRO A 21 -7.94 -2.22 -0.03
CA PRO A 21 -7.88 -3.66 -0.23
C PRO A 21 -6.80 -4.34 0.63
N PRO A 22 -6.90 -5.66 0.89
CA PRO A 22 -5.85 -6.40 1.58
C PRO A 22 -4.57 -6.46 0.73
N ILE A 23 -3.45 -6.73 1.40
CA ILE A 23 -2.15 -6.85 0.75
C ILE A 23 -2.15 -7.96 -0.32
N GLY A 24 -1.45 -7.74 -1.44
CA GLY A 24 -1.45 -8.66 -2.57
C GLY A 24 -2.67 -8.56 -3.51
N HIS A 25 -3.65 -7.69 -3.19
CA HIS A 25 -4.78 -7.43 -4.09
C HIS A 25 -4.33 -6.78 -5.41
N PRO A 26 -4.91 -7.12 -6.59
CA PRO A 26 -4.52 -6.58 -7.90
C PRO A 26 -4.62 -5.05 -8.06
N TYR A 27 -5.33 -4.39 -7.13
CA TYR A 27 -5.36 -2.93 -7.02
C TYR A 27 -3.97 -2.32 -6.83
N TYR A 28 -3.10 -3.02 -6.10
CA TYR A 28 -1.74 -2.57 -5.84
C TYR A 28 -0.86 -2.91 -7.03
N THR A 29 -0.73 -1.93 -7.92
CA THR A 29 0.31 -1.88 -8.97
C THR A 29 1.41 -0.94 -8.50
N GLU A 30 2.58 -0.96 -9.15
CA GLU A 30 3.65 -0.02 -8.84
C GLU A 30 3.20 1.44 -9.02
N LYS A 31 2.34 1.72 -10.01
CA LYS A 31 1.72 3.05 -10.16
C LYS A 31 0.85 3.40 -8.95
N THR A 32 -0.02 2.49 -8.52
CA THR A 32 -0.90 2.72 -7.38
C THR A 32 -0.09 2.97 -6.12
N LEU A 33 0.96 2.19 -5.87
CA LEU A 33 1.83 2.37 -4.70
C LEU A 33 2.56 3.71 -4.72
N ARG A 34 3.07 4.15 -5.88
CA ARG A 34 3.66 5.49 -6.03
C ARG A 34 2.66 6.61 -5.72
N ASP A 35 1.44 6.49 -6.25
CA ASP A 35 0.38 7.50 -6.02
C ASP A 35 -0.07 7.51 -4.54
N LEU A 36 -0.09 6.34 -3.89
CA LEU A 36 -0.40 6.20 -2.47
C LEU A 36 0.70 6.77 -1.58
N GLU A 37 1.97 6.55 -1.90
CA GLU A 37 3.09 7.12 -1.13
C GLU A 37 3.07 8.66 -1.14
N ILE A 38 2.72 9.26 -2.27
CA ILE A 38 2.55 10.73 -2.37
C ILE A 38 1.40 11.22 -1.47
N ARG A 39 0.32 10.44 -1.36
CA ARG A 39 -0.89 10.82 -0.64
C ARG A 39 -0.83 10.50 0.86
N TYR A 40 -0.12 9.43 1.20
CA TYR A 40 -0.01 8.80 2.51
C TYR A 40 1.46 8.38 2.72
N PRO A 41 2.35 9.32 3.07
CA PRO A 41 3.77 9.03 3.23
C PRO A 41 4.02 7.89 4.22
N GLY A 42 4.93 6.97 3.86
CA GLY A 42 5.21 5.75 4.62
C GLY A 42 4.33 4.56 4.25
N TRP A 43 3.55 4.64 3.15
CA TRP A 43 2.60 3.61 2.75
C TRP A 43 3.25 2.23 2.65
N ASP A 44 4.42 2.15 2.02
CA ASP A 44 5.15 0.90 1.81
C ASP A 44 6.55 0.94 2.41
N ALA A 45 6.69 1.55 3.60
CA ALA A 45 7.99 1.76 4.24
C ALA A 45 8.77 0.47 4.55
N ASN A 46 8.08 -0.67 4.62
CA ASN A 46 8.66 -2.00 4.89
C ASN A 46 8.62 -2.94 3.66
N ASP A 47 8.33 -2.41 2.47
CA ASP A 47 8.18 -3.17 1.21
C ASP A 47 7.15 -4.32 1.25
N GLU A 48 6.22 -4.31 2.20
CA GLU A 48 5.23 -5.37 2.39
C GLU A 48 4.33 -5.51 1.15
N TYR A 49 3.92 -4.38 0.55
CA TYR A 49 3.04 -4.41 -0.62
C TYR A 49 3.79 -4.91 -1.84
N ARG A 50 5.01 -4.41 -2.08
CA ARG A 50 5.85 -4.86 -3.20
C ARG A 50 6.21 -6.33 -3.09
N ALA A 51 6.55 -6.81 -1.90
CA ALA A 51 6.84 -8.22 -1.66
C ALA A 51 5.62 -9.12 -1.97
N ALA A 52 4.42 -8.71 -1.55
CA ALA A 52 3.19 -9.48 -1.81
C ALA A 52 2.81 -9.49 -3.30
N ILE A 53 2.96 -8.37 -4.01
CA ILE A 53 2.69 -8.29 -5.46
C ILE A 53 3.66 -9.18 -6.24
N ALA A 54 4.94 -9.14 -5.89
CA ALA A 54 5.97 -9.98 -6.50
C ALA A 54 5.67 -11.48 -6.29
N ALA A 55 5.24 -11.86 -5.08
CA ALA A 55 4.85 -13.24 -4.76
C ALA A 55 3.62 -13.72 -5.56
N ASN A 56 2.69 -12.82 -5.89
CA ASN A 56 1.47 -13.13 -6.63
C ASN A 56 1.67 -13.18 -8.16
N GLY A 57 2.90 -13.01 -8.65
CA GLY A 57 3.21 -13.06 -10.08
C GLY A 57 2.63 -11.90 -10.89
N ASN A 58 2.21 -10.83 -10.21
CA ASN A 58 1.68 -9.64 -10.87
C ASN A 58 2.89 -8.82 -11.37
N THR A 59 3.33 -9.11 -12.60
CA THR A 59 4.58 -8.63 -13.23
C THR A 59 4.58 -7.15 -13.64
N GLN A 60 3.68 -6.32 -13.09
CA GLN A 60 3.65 -4.87 -13.31
C GLN A 60 4.52 -4.07 -12.32
N LEU A 61 5.57 -4.71 -11.78
CA LEU A 61 6.62 -4.03 -11.00
C LEU A 61 7.66 -3.41 -11.94
#